data_AF-A0A174Z9P6-F1
#
_entry.id   AF-A0A174Z9P6-F1
#
_cell.length_a   1.000
_cell.length_b   1.000
_cell.length_c   1.000
_cell.angle_alpha   90.00
_cell.angle_beta   90.00
_cell.angle_gamma   90.00
#
_symmetry.space_group_name_H-M   'P 1'
#
loop_
_entity.id
_entity.type
_entity.pdbx_description
1 polymer ?
#
loop_
_entity_poly.entity_id
_entity_poly.type
_entity_poly.pdbx_seq_one_letter_code
_entity_poly.pdbx_strand_id
1 'polypeptide(L)'
;MEKEQILQQLFSQTKEDKDILLEQLVFCKFANEYDFENYFRIGKLKESDLFCLISFLYHQDCFLMMLDIMNRYRDRFVSHDESLLKELDFSEQFMSRIEKIKGVAEC
;
A
#
# COMPACT_ATOMS: atom_id res chain seq x y z
N MET A 1 -20.19 12.25 19.81
CA MET A 1 -18.98 13.03 19.55
C MET A 1 -19.37 14.20 18.68
N GLU A 2 -19.13 15.44 19.11
CA GLU A 2 -19.53 16.63 18.35
C GLU A 2 -18.56 16.91 17.19
N LYS A 3 -19.06 17.47 16.08
CA LYS A 3 -18.32 17.70 14.84
C LYS A 3 -17.01 18.48 15.05
N GLU A 4 -17.01 19.41 15.99
CA GLU A 4 -15.84 20.25 16.33
C GLU A 4 -14.73 19.46 17.03
N GLN A 5 -15.06 18.47 17.86
CA GLN A 5 -14.08 17.60 18.51
C GLN A 5 -13.38 16.68 17.52
N ILE A 6 -14.12 16.18 16.53
CA ILE A 6 -13.58 15.35 15.44
C ILE A 6 -12.58 16.16 14.62
N LEU A 7 -12.93 17.41 14.28
CA LEU A 7 -12.04 18.32 13.56
C LEU A 7 -10.78 18.65 14.37
N GLN A 8 -10.90 18.92 15.67
CA GLN A 8 -9.74 19.18 16.53
C GLN A 8 -8.79 17.98 16.62
N GLN A 9 -9.32 16.76 16.76
CA GLN A 9 -8.49 15.55 16.71
C GLN A 9 -7.79 15.39 15.35
N LEU A 10 -8.52 15.58 14.26
CA LEU A 10 -7.99 15.58 12.88
C LEU A 10 -6.87 16.59 12.70
N PHE A 11 -7.00 17.81 13.25
CA PHE A 11 -5.95 18.83 13.11
C PHE A 11 -4.73 18.57 13.99
N SER A 12 -4.91 17.88 15.13
CA SER A 12 -3.83 17.52 16.07
C SER A 12 -2.96 16.34 15.63
N GLN A 13 -3.40 15.60 14.62
CA GLN A 13 -2.70 14.45 14.04
C GLN A 13 -1.45 14.85 13.24
N THR A 14 -0.46 13.94 13.20
CA THR A 14 0.72 14.11 12.36
C THR A 14 0.32 14.16 10.89
N LYS A 15 1.21 14.64 10.01
CA LYS A 15 0.93 14.67 8.57
C LYS A 15 0.61 13.27 8.04
N GLU A 16 1.35 12.26 8.51
CA GLU A 16 1.16 10.86 8.16
C GLU A 16 -0.20 10.32 8.63
N ASP A 17 -0.62 10.63 9.86
CA ASP A 17 -1.95 10.26 10.36
C ASP A 17 -3.09 10.86 9.51
N LYS A 18 -2.91 12.10 9.03
CA LYS A 18 -3.88 12.76 8.14
C LYS A 18 -3.91 12.11 6.76
N ASP A 19 -2.76 11.75 6.21
CA ASP A 19 -2.65 11.09 4.91
C ASP A 19 -3.33 9.70 4.98
N ILE A 20 -3.09 8.91 6.04
CA ILE A 20 -3.78 7.63 6.27
C ILE A 20 -5.29 7.82 6.37
N LEU A 21 -5.76 8.83 7.12
CA LEU A 21 -7.19 9.08 7.27
C LEU A 21 -7.84 9.50 5.94
N LEU A 22 -7.15 10.29 5.12
CA LEU A 22 -7.63 10.64 3.78
C LEU A 22 -7.77 9.39 2.91
N GLU A 23 -6.76 8.50 2.89
CA GLU A 23 -6.85 7.24 2.15
C GLU A 23 -7.99 6.35 2.66
N GLN A 24 -8.19 6.26 3.98
CA GLN A 24 -9.32 5.50 4.55
C GLN A 24 -10.67 6.06 4.10
N LEU A 25 -10.81 7.39 3.99
CA LEU A 25 -12.03 8.02 3.50
C LEU A 25 -12.25 7.77 2.01
N VAL A 26 -11.18 7.83 1.19
CA VAL A 26 -11.21 7.47 -0.23
C VAL A 26 -11.61 6.01 -0.39
N PHE A 27 -10.98 5.11 0.35
CA PHE A 27 -11.31 3.68 0.39
C PHE A 27 -12.79 3.45 0.73
N CYS A 28 -13.28 4.03 1.82
CA CYS A 28 -14.69 3.91 2.21
C CYS A 28 -15.67 4.44 1.15
N LYS A 29 -15.26 5.43 0.36
CA LYS A 29 -16.09 6.04 -0.67
C LYS A 29 -16.16 5.22 -1.94
N PHE A 30 -15.06 4.60 -2.35
CA PHE A 30 -14.93 3.96 -3.67
C PHE A 30 -14.89 2.44 -3.63
N ALA A 31 -14.57 1.83 -2.49
CA ALA A 31 -14.59 0.38 -2.37
C ALA A 31 -16.04 -0.13 -2.48
N ASN A 32 -16.23 -1.14 -3.33
CA ASN A 32 -17.45 -1.93 -3.29
C ASN A 32 -17.41 -2.88 -2.08
N GLU A 33 -18.52 -3.57 -1.80
CA GLU A 33 -18.63 -4.51 -0.68
C GLU A 33 -17.55 -5.60 -0.70
N TYR A 34 -17.20 -6.10 -1.89
CA TYR A 34 -16.17 -7.12 -2.09
C TYR A 34 -14.77 -6.63 -1.71
N ASP A 35 -14.36 -5.46 -2.21
CA ASP A 35 -13.06 -4.85 -1.94
C ASP A 35 -12.95 -4.42 -0.47
N PHE A 36 -14.05 -3.89 0.09
CA PHE A 36 -14.16 -3.53 1.50
C PHE A 36 -13.93 -4.74 2.40
N GLU A 37 -14.68 -5.83 2.20
CA GLU A 37 -14.52 -7.05 2.98
C GLU A 37 -13.10 -7.63 2.85
N ASN A 38 -12.56 -7.63 1.62
CA ASN A 38 -11.24 -8.18 1.36
C ASN A 38 -10.12 -7.44 2.10
N TYR A 39 -10.21 -6.11 2.23
CA TYR A 39 -9.22 -5.34 2.98
C TYR A 39 -9.12 -5.77 4.46
N PHE A 40 -10.23 -6.15 5.07
CA PHE A 40 -10.28 -6.60 6.47
C PHE A 40 -10.04 -8.11 6.66
N ARG A 41 -10.00 -8.89 5.57
CA ARG A 41 -9.65 -10.32 5.63
C ARG A 41 -8.14 -10.49 5.80
N ILE A 42 -7.69 -10.58 7.05
CA ILE A 42 -6.28 -10.79 7.40
C ILE A 42 -5.85 -12.23 7.14
N GLY A 43 -4.75 -12.42 6.39
CA GLY A 43 -4.08 -13.70 6.16
C GLY A 43 -4.85 -14.73 5.32
N LYS A 44 -6.03 -14.38 4.79
CA LYS A 44 -6.97 -15.32 4.15
C LYS A 44 -7.34 -14.95 2.71
N LEU A 45 -6.78 -13.87 2.16
CA LEU A 45 -7.04 -13.53 0.77
C LEU A 45 -6.47 -14.61 -0.16
N LYS A 46 -7.21 -14.95 -1.22
CA LYS A 46 -6.61 -15.65 -2.36
C LYS A 46 -5.69 -14.69 -3.09
N GLU A 47 -4.76 -15.24 -3.87
CA GLU A 47 -3.79 -14.44 -4.62
C GLU A 47 -4.47 -13.48 -5.61
N SER A 48 -5.48 -13.96 -6.34
CA SER A 48 -6.31 -13.12 -7.22
C SER A 48 -6.92 -11.93 -6.49
N ASP A 49 -7.47 -12.17 -5.29
CA ASP A 49 -8.20 -11.18 -4.52
C ASP A 49 -7.25 -10.14 -3.93
N LEU A 50 -6.06 -10.59 -3.52
CA LEU A 50 -4.97 -9.73 -3.07
C LEU A 50 -4.49 -8.79 -4.19
N PHE A 51 -4.28 -9.32 -5.41
CA PHE A 51 -3.87 -8.48 -6.54
C PHE A 51 -4.97 -7.53 -7.00
N CYS A 52 -6.24 -7.96 -6.99
CA CYS A 52 -7.38 -7.07 -7.25
C CYS A 52 -7.41 -5.91 -6.24
N LEU A 53 -7.26 -6.20 -4.95
CA LEU A 53 -7.26 -5.20 -3.90
C LEU A 53 -6.08 -4.22 -4.04
N ILE A 54 -4.87 -4.71 -4.32
CA ILE A 54 -3.70 -3.85 -4.55
C ILE A 54 -3.89 -2.96 -5.78
N SER A 55 -4.41 -3.54 -6.87
CA SER A 55 -4.72 -2.78 -8.08
C SER A 55 -5.74 -1.67 -7.78
N PHE A 56 -6.80 -1.98 -7.04
CA PHE A 56 -7.78 -0.98 -6.61
C PHE A 56 -7.13 0.15 -5.81
N LEU A 57 -6.36 -0.18 -4.77
CA LEU A 57 -5.70 0.82 -3.91
C LEU A 57 -4.74 1.71 -4.71
N TYR A 58 -4.01 1.14 -5.67
CA TYR A 58 -3.13 1.89 -6.57
C TYR A 58 -3.90 2.91 -7.43
N HIS A 59 -5.04 2.50 -8.02
CA HIS A 59 -5.83 3.39 -8.89
C HIS A 59 -6.61 4.47 -8.12
N GLN A 60 -6.74 4.33 -6.80
CA GLN A 60 -7.35 5.34 -5.92
C GLN A 60 -6.32 6.17 -5.15
N ASP A 61 -5.03 6.10 -5.53
CA ASP A 61 -3.92 6.80 -4.86
C ASP A 61 -3.85 6.51 -3.34
N CYS A 62 -4.29 5.32 -2.91
CA CYS A 62 -4.27 4.88 -1.50
C CYS A 62 -2.97 4.11 -1.19
N PHE A 63 -1.83 4.79 -1.30
CA PHE A 63 -0.51 4.15 -1.26
C PHE A 63 -0.10 3.66 0.13
N LEU A 64 -0.48 4.34 1.21
CA LEU A 64 -0.20 3.91 2.58
C LEU A 64 -1.02 2.67 2.93
N MET A 65 -2.29 2.62 2.53
CA MET A 65 -3.14 1.45 2.68
C MET A 65 -2.65 0.28 1.80
N MET A 66 -2.15 0.57 0.59
CA MET A 66 -1.53 -0.44 -0.27
C MET A 66 -0.27 -1.02 0.38
N LEU A 67 0.61 -0.17 0.93
CA LEU A 67 1.82 -0.61 1.62
C LEU A 67 1.49 -1.46 2.86
N ASP A 68 0.47 -1.09 3.62
CA ASP A 68 -0.04 -1.90 4.73
C ASP A 68 -0.49 -3.30 4.27
N ILE A 69 -1.28 -3.39 3.19
CA ILE A 69 -1.70 -4.69 2.63
C ILE A 69 -0.49 -5.51 2.15
N MET A 70 0.45 -4.89 1.43
CA MET A 70 1.65 -5.57 0.95
C MET A 70 2.51 -6.08 2.10
N ASN A 71 2.63 -5.33 3.20
CA ASN A 71 3.35 -5.74 4.40
C ASN A 71 2.64 -6.91 5.11
N ARG A 72 1.31 -6.89 5.21
CA ARG A 72 0.52 -8.00 5.78
C ARG A 72 0.66 -9.31 5.02
N TYR A 73 0.94 -9.24 3.71
CA TYR A 73 1.12 -10.40 2.83
C TYR A 73 2.53 -10.51 2.25
N ARG A 74 3.53 -9.95 2.95
CA ARG A 74 4.91 -9.81 2.47
C ARG A 74 5.49 -11.09 1.87
N ASP A 75 5.26 -12.23 2.52
CA ASP A 75 5.79 -13.54 2.11
C ASP A 75 5.30 -14.00 0.73
N ARG A 76 4.24 -13.39 0.20
CA ARG A 76 3.72 -13.64 -1.15
C ARG A 76 4.35 -12.75 -2.23
N PHE A 77 4.93 -11.62 -1.83
CA PHE A 77 5.64 -10.71 -2.73
C PHE A 77 7.14 -10.95 -2.75
N VAL A 78 7.67 -11.55 -1.68
CA VAL A 78 9.06 -11.93 -1.59
C VAL A 78 9.20 -13.33 -2.18
N SER A 79 9.70 -13.40 -3.41
CA SER A 79 10.22 -14.65 -3.95
C SER A 79 11.25 -15.21 -2.97
N HIS A 80 11.11 -16.47 -2.56
CA HIS A 80 12.14 -17.17 -1.79
C HIS A 80 13.35 -17.52 -2.67
N ASP A 81 13.24 -17.31 -3.97
CA ASP A 81 14.27 -17.59 -4.94
C ASP A 81 14.70 -16.30 -5.67
N GLU A 82 15.83 -15.74 -5.22
CA GLU A 82 16.48 -14.59 -5.86
C GLU A 82 16.86 -14.88 -7.32
N SER A 83 16.95 -16.16 -7.73
CA SER A 83 17.28 -16.50 -9.12
C SER A 83 16.18 -16.05 -10.09
N LEU A 84 14.91 -16.03 -9.68
CA LEU A 84 13.79 -15.53 -10.48
C LEU A 84 13.89 -14.01 -10.75
N LEU A 85 14.51 -13.25 -9.84
CA LEU A 85 14.77 -11.83 -10.07
C LEU A 85 15.85 -11.59 -11.13
N LYS A 86 16.72 -12.57 -11.38
CA LYS A 86 17.73 -12.49 -12.45
C LYS A 86 17.14 -12.75 -13.84
N GLU A 87 15.97 -13.39 -13.91
CA GLU A 87 15.24 -13.66 -15.15
C GLU A 87 14.30 -12.50 -15.54
N LEU A 88 13.99 -11.60 -14.59
CA LEU A 88 13.19 -10.42 -14.86
C LEU A 88 14.04 -9.35 -15.57
N ASP A 89 13.65 -9.01 -16.80
CA ASP A 89 14.22 -7.90 -17.53
C ASP A 89 13.62 -6.58 -17.03
N PHE A 90 14.27 -5.98 -16.02
CA PHE A 90 13.85 -4.70 -15.47
C PHE A 90 14.22 -3.57 -16.41
N SER A 91 13.31 -2.61 -16.59
CA SER A 91 13.58 -1.44 -17.44
C SER A 91 14.81 -0.66 -16.95
N GLU A 92 15.58 -0.10 -17.89
CA GLU A 92 16.74 0.74 -17.57
C GLU A 92 16.40 1.89 -16.60
N GLN A 93 15.19 2.43 -16.72
CA GLN A 93 14.71 3.50 -15.86
C GLN A 93 14.50 3.05 -14.42
N PHE A 94 14.06 1.81 -14.20
CA PHE A 94 13.97 1.22 -12.87
C PHE A 94 15.36 0.95 -12.30
N MET A 95 16.26 0.35 -13.09
CA MET A 95 17.64 0.07 -12.67
C MET A 95 18.40 1.35 -12.27
N SER A 96 18.27 2.43 -13.06
CA SER A 96 18.86 3.73 -12.75
C SER A 96 18.35 4.34 -11.43
N ARG A 97 17.09 4.07 -11.04
CA ARG A 97 16.54 4.51 -9.75
C ARG A 97 17.09 3.71 -8.59
N ILE A 98 17.28 2.40 -8.75
CA ILE A 98 17.88 1.53 -7.73
C ILE A 98 19.34 1.93 -7.45
N GLU A 99 20.13 2.23 -8.48
CA GLU A 99 21.52 2.68 -8.31
C GLU A 99 21.61 3.98 -7.50
N LYS A 100 20.71 4.93 -7.76
CA LYS A 100 20.65 6.19 -7.01
C LYS A 100 20.32 5.96 -5.53
N ILE A 101 19.45 5.00 -5.23
CA ILE A 101 19.10 4.66 -3.84
C ILE A 101 20.28 3.98 -3.14
N LYS A 102 20.99 3.08 -3.81
CA LYS A 102 22.19 2.43 -3.25
C LYS A 102 23.30 3.42 -2.91
N GLY A 103 23.57 4.40 -3.78
CA GLY A 103 24.56 5.45 -3.53
C GLY A 103 24.20 6.39 -2.35
N VAL A 104 22.93 6.46 -1.97
CA VAL A 104 22.48 7.26 -0.81
C VAL A 104 22.60 6.48 0.51
N ALA A 105 22.57 5.14 0.47
CA ALA A 105 22.68 4.29 1.66
C ALA A 105 24.15 4.10 2.14
N GLU A 106 25.13 4.54 1.37
CA GLU A 106 26.56 4.48 1.69
C GLU A 106 27.12 5.81 2.26
N CYS A 107 26.25 6.75 2.63
CA CYS A 107 26.61 8.04 3.25
C CYS A 107 26.17 8.11 4.73
#